data_AF-A0A0R3CYY3-F1
#
_entry.id   AF-A0A0R3CYY3-F1
#
_cell.length_a   1.000
_cell.length_b   1.000
_cell.length_c   1.000
_cell.angle_alpha   90.00
_cell.angle_beta   90.00
_cell.angle_gamma   90.00
#
_symmetry.space_group_name_H-M   'P 1'
#
loop_
_entity.id
_entity.type
_entity.pdbx_description
1 polymer ?
#
loop_
_entity_poly.entity_id
_entity_poly.type
_entity_poly.pdbx_seq_one_letter_code
_entity_poly.pdbx_strand_id
1 'polypeptide(L)'
;MEEPSDEALMAEVSAQRQHAFRVLMRRHMPRALRVAERIVRDPAEADDIGQEAFMRVWTHAASFDPQVAKFTTWLYRIVLNLTFDRTRRRTFLPLEEAGDVPDMGPHAVERLIADEELSLLNRAMAGLSDRQRGAIALFHMEGLSGEEAANAMNLSAKAFESLLGRARTALKANVQKIQETGSYA
;
A
#
# COMPACT_ATOMS: atom_id res chain seq x y z
N MET A 1 16.94 -17.51 21.30
CA MET A 1 16.92 -18.20 19.99
C MET A 1 16.67 -17.11 18.97
N GLU A 2 17.58 -16.93 18.01
CA GLU A 2 17.48 -15.87 17.00
C GLU A 2 16.28 -16.14 16.09
N GLU A 3 15.46 -15.11 15.81
CA GLU A 3 14.33 -15.28 14.90
C GLU A 3 14.86 -15.52 13.48
N PRO A 4 14.30 -16.48 12.73
CA PRO A 4 14.75 -16.74 11.36
C PRO A 4 14.49 -15.53 10.47
N SER A 5 15.43 -15.27 9.55
CA SER A 5 15.30 -14.23 8.54
C SER A 5 14.14 -14.53 7.57
N ASP A 6 13.64 -13.50 6.89
CA ASP A 6 12.56 -13.67 5.93
C ASP A 6 13.00 -14.54 4.74
N GLU A 7 14.26 -14.44 4.32
CA GLU A 7 14.83 -15.23 3.25
C GLU A 7 14.89 -16.72 3.63
N ALA A 8 15.28 -17.04 4.87
CA ALA A 8 15.30 -18.41 5.37
C ALA A 8 13.88 -18.98 5.46
N LEU A 9 12.93 -18.17 5.94
CA LEU A 9 11.51 -18.57 5.97
C LEU A 9 10.98 -18.81 4.55
N MET A 10 11.34 -17.98 3.56
CA MET A 10 10.90 -18.14 2.17
C MET A 10 11.45 -19.41 1.50
N ALA A 11 12.67 -19.83 1.86
CA ALA A 11 13.21 -21.11 1.41
C ALA A 11 12.35 -22.29 1.92
N GLU A 12 11.94 -22.25 3.18
CA GLU A 12 11.04 -23.24 3.78
C GLU A 12 9.62 -23.17 3.20
N VAL A 13 9.10 -21.97 2.90
CA VAL A 13 7.81 -21.81 2.20
C VAL A 13 7.85 -22.40 0.80
N SER A 14 8.95 -22.24 0.06
CA SER A 14 9.15 -22.89 -1.24
C SER A 14 9.10 -24.42 -1.13
N ALA A 15 9.56 -24.97 0.00
CA ALA A 15 9.43 -26.38 0.35
C ALA A 15 8.07 -26.75 0.98
N GLN A 16 7.05 -25.89 0.85
CA GLN A 16 5.68 -26.08 1.33
C GLN A 16 5.58 -26.31 2.85
N ARG A 17 6.47 -25.71 3.63
CA ARG A 17 6.41 -25.78 5.09
C ARG A 17 5.47 -24.72 5.66
N GLN A 18 4.28 -25.18 6.06
CA GLN A 18 3.21 -24.33 6.57
C GLN A 18 3.61 -23.49 7.80
N HIS A 19 4.50 -24.00 8.66
CA HIS A 19 4.95 -23.25 9.83
C HIS A 19 5.70 -21.99 9.43
N ALA A 20 6.64 -22.08 8.48
CA ALA A 20 7.39 -20.93 7.98
C ALA A 20 6.46 -19.89 7.34
N PHE A 21 5.46 -20.35 6.58
CA PHE A 21 4.45 -19.47 5.98
C PHE A 21 3.65 -18.72 7.03
N ARG A 22 3.18 -19.39 8.09
CA ARG A 22 2.44 -18.72 9.19
C ARG A 22 3.29 -17.67 9.88
N VAL A 23 4.59 -17.91 10.06
CA VAL A 23 5.51 -16.93 10.66
C VAL A 23 5.66 -15.71 9.75
N LEU A 24 5.93 -15.91 8.45
CA LEU A 24 6.01 -14.82 7.47
C LEU A 24 4.71 -14.03 7.38
N MET A 25 3.57 -14.72 7.30
CA MET A 25 2.26 -14.08 7.23
C MET A 25 1.97 -13.23 8.46
N ARG A 26 2.20 -13.76 9.66
CA ARG A 26 2.01 -12.99 10.90
C ARG A 26 2.92 -11.76 10.93
N ARG A 27 4.17 -11.88 10.46
CA ARG A 27 5.15 -10.79 10.46
C ARG A 27 4.81 -9.68 9.46
N HIS A 28 4.27 -10.02 8.28
CA HIS A 28 4.20 -9.10 7.15
C HIS A 28 2.78 -8.76 6.65
N MET A 29 1.74 -9.49 7.09
CA MET A 29 0.35 -9.13 6.79
C MET A 29 0.01 -7.68 7.16
N PRO A 30 0.41 -7.15 8.34
CA PRO A 30 0.13 -5.75 8.68
C PRO A 30 0.75 -4.75 7.69
N ARG A 31 1.91 -5.06 7.09
CA ARG A 31 2.54 -4.21 6.06
C ARG A 31 1.76 -4.25 4.75
N ALA A 32 1.34 -5.45 4.35
CA ALA A 32 0.54 -5.63 3.13
C ALA A 32 -0.80 -4.87 3.21
N LEU A 33 -1.50 -5.02 4.35
CA LEU A 33 -2.78 -4.34 4.59
C LEU A 33 -2.62 -2.81 4.57
N ARG A 34 -1.65 -2.27 5.32
CA ARG A 34 -1.41 -0.82 5.33
C ARG A 34 -1.16 -0.26 3.94
N VAL A 35 -0.39 -0.94 3.09
CA VAL A 35 -0.15 -0.46 1.72
C VAL A 35 -1.42 -0.56 0.88
N ALA A 36 -2.18 -1.66 1.00
CA ALA A 36 -3.43 -1.82 0.28
C ALA A 36 -4.44 -0.73 0.66
N GLU A 37 -4.68 -0.50 1.96
CA GLU A 37 -5.58 0.53 2.52
C GLU A 37 -5.23 1.95 2.03
N ARG A 38 -3.95 2.22 1.78
CA ARG A 38 -3.50 3.53 1.28
C ARG A 38 -3.75 3.74 -0.20
N ILE A 39 -4.13 2.69 -0.93
CA ILE A 39 -4.33 2.70 -2.39
C ILE A 39 -5.80 2.51 -2.73
N VAL A 40 -6.45 1.52 -2.13
CA VAL A 40 -7.88 1.24 -2.34
C VAL A 40 -8.74 2.20 -1.54
N ARG A 41 -10.01 2.34 -1.95
CA ARG A 41 -10.98 3.21 -1.27
C ARG A 41 -11.88 2.46 -0.29
N ASP A 42 -11.98 1.14 -0.45
CA ASP A 42 -12.84 0.27 0.37
C ASP A 42 -11.97 -0.59 1.30
N PRO A 43 -12.12 -0.50 2.63
CA PRO A 43 -11.38 -1.32 3.59
C PRO A 43 -11.56 -2.83 3.35
N ALA A 44 -12.75 -3.30 2.96
CA ALA A 44 -12.98 -4.72 2.67
C ALA A 44 -12.12 -5.20 1.49
N GLU A 45 -11.87 -4.31 0.52
CA GLU A 45 -10.99 -4.60 -0.61
C GLU A 45 -9.54 -4.78 -0.16
N ALA A 46 -9.09 -4.05 0.86
CA ALA A 46 -7.74 -4.14 1.39
C ALA A 46 -7.48 -5.49 2.08
N ASP A 47 -8.44 -5.97 2.89
CA ASP A 47 -8.37 -7.27 3.55
C ASP A 47 -8.26 -8.41 2.53
N ASP A 48 -9.11 -8.38 1.51
CA ASP A 48 -9.07 -9.33 0.41
C ASP A 48 -7.72 -9.31 -0.35
N ILE A 49 -7.17 -8.10 -0.59
CA ILE A 49 -5.85 -7.96 -1.23
C ILE A 49 -4.75 -8.56 -0.36
N GLY A 50 -4.79 -8.33 0.95
CA GLY A 50 -3.83 -8.91 1.89
C GLY A 50 -3.87 -10.43 1.86
N GLN A 51 -5.07 -11.02 1.92
CA GLN A 51 -5.26 -12.47 1.84
C GLN A 51 -4.77 -13.05 0.51
N GLU A 52 -5.20 -12.47 -0.62
CA GLU A 52 -4.77 -12.89 -1.96
C GLU A 52 -3.26 -12.72 -2.14
N ALA A 53 -2.65 -11.66 -1.60
CA ALA A 53 -1.20 -11.47 -1.65
C ALA A 53 -0.47 -12.62 -0.96
N PHE A 54 -0.93 -13.07 0.21
CA PHE A 54 -0.31 -14.20 0.90
C PHE A 54 -0.62 -15.55 0.26
N MET A 55 -1.77 -15.71 -0.39
CA MET A 55 -2.00 -16.86 -1.26
C MET A 55 -0.98 -16.90 -2.40
N ARG A 56 -0.68 -15.75 -3.04
CA ARG A 56 0.37 -15.64 -4.06
C ARG A 56 1.78 -15.86 -3.52
N VAL A 57 2.07 -15.41 -2.29
CA VAL A 57 3.34 -15.74 -1.62
C VAL A 57 3.51 -17.25 -1.51
N TRP A 58 2.46 -17.97 -1.11
CA TRP A 58 2.49 -19.43 -0.98
C TRP A 58 2.63 -20.14 -2.33
N THR A 59 1.84 -19.75 -3.33
CA THR A 59 1.80 -20.43 -4.64
C THR A 59 3.00 -20.09 -5.53
N HIS A 60 3.58 -18.90 -5.37
CA HIS A 60 4.71 -18.42 -6.16
C HIS A 60 6.03 -18.33 -5.38
N ALA A 61 6.12 -18.97 -4.21
CA ALA A 61 7.29 -18.94 -3.35
C ALA A 61 8.60 -19.28 -4.10
N ALA A 62 8.55 -20.28 -5.00
CA ALA A 62 9.70 -20.70 -5.79
C ALA A 62 10.22 -19.65 -6.79
N SER A 63 9.45 -18.59 -7.08
CA SER A 63 9.86 -17.48 -7.95
C SER A 63 10.53 -16.33 -7.21
N PHE A 64 10.57 -16.39 -5.88
CA PHE A 64 11.28 -15.41 -5.06
C PHE A 64 12.79 -15.67 -5.15
N ASP A 65 13.54 -14.64 -5.52
CA ASP A 65 15.00 -14.66 -5.54
C ASP A 65 15.55 -13.62 -4.55
N PRO A 66 16.18 -14.06 -3.45
CA PRO A 66 16.74 -13.15 -2.44
C PRO A 66 17.93 -12.33 -2.95
N GLN A 67 18.54 -12.69 -4.09
CA GLN A 67 19.60 -11.89 -4.72
C GLN A 67 19.05 -10.70 -5.50
N VAL A 68 17.79 -10.75 -5.93
CA VAL A 68 17.16 -9.70 -6.72
C VAL A 68 16.49 -8.65 -5.83
N ALA A 69 15.78 -9.09 -4.78
CA ALA A 69 15.08 -8.20 -3.89
C ALA A 69 14.84 -8.83 -2.51
N LYS A 70 14.77 -7.99 -1.48
CA LYS A 70 14.25 -8.39 -0.16
C LYS A 70 12.81 -8.90 -0.29
N PHE A 71 12.41 -9.81 0.60
CA PHE A 71 11.04 -10.34 0.64
C PHE A 71 9.99 -9.22 0.70
N THR A 72 10.20 -8.18 1.51
CA THR A 72 9.25 -7.07 1.64
C THR A 72 9.01 -6.35 0.31
N THR A 73 10.07 -6.10 -0.47
CA THR A 73 9.96 -5.45 -1.79
C THR A 73 9.17 -6.33 -2.77
N TRP A 74 9.42 -7.64 -2.74
CA TRP A 74 8.67 -8.61 -3.55
C TRP A 74 7.19 -8.68 -3.13
N LEU A 75 6.91 -8.67 -1.83
CA LEU A 75 5.54 -8.62 -1.29
C LEU A 75 4.80 -7.35 -1.72
N TYR A 76 5.45 -6.17 -1.61
CA TYR A 76 4.83 -4.92 -2.06
C TYR A 76 4.51 -4.96 -3.55
N ARG A 77 5.34 -5.58 -4.39
CA ARG A 77 5.03 -5.77 -5.81
C ARG A 77 3.75 -6.58 -6.02
N ILE A 78 3.58 -7.67 -5.27
CA ILE A 78 2.37 -8.49 -5.33
C ILE A 78 1.14 -7.67 -4.94
N VAL A 79 1.21 -6.96 -3.81
CA VAL A 79 0.12 -6.10 -3.31
C VAL A 79 -0.23 -5.01 -4.32
N LEU A 80 0.77 -4.30 -4.85
CA LEU A 80 0.56 -3.25 -5.85
C LEU A 80 -0.10 -3.79 -7.12
N ASN A 81 0.37 -4.91 -7.65
CA ASN A 81 -0.24 -5.51 -8.84
C ASN A 81 -1.71 -5.85 -8.59
N LEU A 82 -2.03 -6.45 -7.44
CA LEU A 82 -3.41 -6.76 -7.05
C LEU A 82 -4.27 -5.49 -6.95
N THR A 83 -3.77 -4.43 -6.31
CA THR A 83 -4.50 -3.16 -6.20
C THR A 83 -4.76 -2.54 -7.59
N PHE A 84 -3.76 -2.49 -8.47
CA PHE A 84 -3.89 -1.86 -9.79
C PHE A 84 -4.78 -2.66 -10.73
N ASP A 85 -4.75 -3.98 -10.65
CA ASP A 85 -5.61 -4.86 -11.44
C ASP A 85 -7.09 -4.71 -11.04
N ARG A 86 -7.37 -4.60 -9.73
CA ARG A 86 -8.74 -4.40 -9.24
C ARG A 86 -9.32 -3.05 -9.63
N THR A 87 -8.58 -1.95 -9.45
CA THR A 87 -9.10 -0.64 -9.85
C THR A 87 -9.31 -0.55 -11.36
N ARG A 88 -8.42 -1.15 -12.16
CA ARG A 88 -8.60 -1.21 -13.61
C ARG A 88 -9.94 -1.88 -13.96
N ARG A 89 -10.32 -2.95 -13.27
CA ARG A 89 -11.62 -3.63 -13.48
C ARG A 89 -12.80 -2.77 -13.04
N ARG A 90 -12.69 -2.01 -11.94
CA ARG A 90 -13.74 -1.06 -11.50
C ARG A 90 -14.01 0.05 -12.50
N THR A 91 -12.98 0.60 -13.15
CA THR A 91 -13.17 1.66 -14.17
C THR A 91 -14.02 1.18 -15.37
N PHE A 92 -14.14 -0.12 -15.60
CA PHE A 92 -14.99 -0.70 -16.64
C PHE A 92 -16.42 -1.03 -16.20
N LEU A 93 -16.76 -0.86 -14.92
CA LEU A 93 -18.11 -0.99 -14.38
C LEU A 93 -18.69 0.42 -14.10
N PRO A 94 -20.01 0.64 -14.24
CA PRO A 94 -20.62 1.91 -13.85
C PRO A 94 -20.28 2.21 -12.39
N LEU A 95 -19.78 3.43 -12.13
CA LEU A 95 -19.46 3.89 -10.77
C LEU A 95 -20.75 3.88 -9.93
N GLU A 96 -20.91 2.91 -9.04
CA GLU A 96 -21.70 3.12 -7.83
C GLU A 96 -20.80 3.81 -6.81
N GLU A 97 -21.23 4.99 -6.34
CA GLU A 97 -20.56 5.77 -5.31
C GLU A 97 -20.47 4.95 -4.01
N ALA A 98 -19.27 4.51 -3.66
CA ALA A 98 -19.00 3.85 -2.39
C ALA A 98 -18.59 4.90 -1.34
N GLY A 99 -19.59 5.19 -0.49
CA GLY A 99 -19.58 5.47 0.96
C GLY A 99 -18.32 5.93 1.69
N ASP A 100 -18.57 6.90 2.59
CA ASP A 100 -17.65 7.45 3.59
C ASP A 100 -16.84 6.40 4.38
N VAL A 101 -15.61 6.81 4.72
CA VAL A 101 -14.66 6.08 5.56
C VAL A 101 -15.15 6.10 7.03
N PRO A 102 -15.12 4.99 7.79
CA PRO A 102 -15.55 4.97 9.19
C PRO A 102 -14.63 5.77 10.11
N ASP A 103 -15.24 6.63 10.92
CA ASP A 103 -14.63 7.41 12.00
C ASP A 103 -14.44 6.58 13.28
N MET A 104 -13.31 6.72 13.98
CA MET A 104 -12.89 5.89 15.11
C MET A 104 -12.52 6.72 16.36
N GLY A 105 -13.53 7.07 17.18
CA GLY A 105 -13.49 7.10 18.67
C GLY A 105 -12.60 8.11 19.45
N PRO A 106 -12.95 8.47 20.71
CA PRO A 106 -12.95 9.88 21.15
C PRO A 106 -11.91 10.27 22.21
N HIS A 107 -11.02 11.26 21.98
CA HIS A 107 -10.42 12.11 23.04
C HIS A 107 -10.06 13.48 22.43
N ALA A 108 -10.23 14.58 23.18
CA ALA A 108 -11.07 15.66 22.67
C ALA A 108 -10.41 16.93 22.06
N VAL A 109 -9.08 17.12 22.02
CA VAL A 109 -8.52 18.35 21.39
C VAL A 109 -7.24 18.09 20.61
N GLU A 110 -6.21 17.50 21.22
CA GLU A 110 -4.97 17.18 20.50
C GLU A 110 -5.16 16.06 19.47
N ARG A 111 -6.07 15.11 19.75
CA ARG A 111 -6.45 14.11 18.76
C ARG A 111 -7.41 14.65 17.72
N LEU A 112 -8.24 15.64 18.06
CA LEU A 112 -9.09 16.29 17.08
C LEU A 112 -8.25 16.96 15.97
N ILE A 113 -7.17 17.66 16.33
CA ILE A 113 -6.24 18.26 15.36
C ILE A 113 -5.52 17.18 14.55
N ALA A 114 -5.01 16.12 15.20
CA ALA A 114 -4.35 15.02 14.51
C ALA A 114 -5.29 14.24 13.57
N ASP A 115 -6.56 14.07 13.98
CA ASP A 115 -7.61 13.40 13.20
C ASP A 115 -8.06 14.28 12.02
N GLU A 116 -8.11 15.60 12.19
CA GLU A 116 -8.36 16.55 11.11
C GLU A 116 -7.22 16.58 10.08
N GLU A 117 -5.96 16.61 10.53
CA GLU A 117 -4.79 16.53 9.65
C GLU A 117 -4.74 15.19 8.90
N LEU A 118 -5.03 14.09 9.60
CA LEU A 118 -5.10 12.75 9.01
C LEU A 118 -6.26 12.62 8.01
N SER A 119 -7.43 13.18 8.34
CA SER A 119 -8.59 13.25 7.46
C SER A 119 -8.30 14.07 6.21
N LEU A 120 -7.67 15.24 6.36
CA LEU A 120 -7.22 16.07 5.25
C LEU A 120 -6.24 15.31 4.35
N LEU A 121 -5.25 14.63 4.93
CA LEU A 121 -4.29 13.82 4.18
C LEU A 121 -5.00 12.69 3.42
N ASN A 122 -5.90 11.94 4.08
CA ASN A 122 -6.65 10.85 3.47
C ASN A 122 -7.50 11.35 2.29
N ARG A 123 -8.22 12.47 2.47
CA ARG A 123 -9.01 13.10 1.40
C ARG A 123 -8.13 13.58 0.24
N ALA A 124 -6.98 14.19 0.54
CA ALA A 124 -6.06 14.66 -0.49
C ALA A 124 -5.43 13.48 -1.26
N MET A 125 -5.12 12.38 -0.58
CA MET A 125 -4.65 11.12 -1.18
C MET A 125 -5.74 10.45 -2.05
N ALA A 126 -7.01 10.56 -1.68
CA ALA A 126 -8.14 10.02 -2.46
C ALA A 126 -8.27 10.67 -3.85
N GLY A 127 -7.81 11.92 -3.99
CA GLY A 127 -7.75 12.65 -5.27
C GLY A 127 -6.57 12.29 -6.17
N LEU A 128 -5.65 11.43 -5.73
CA LEU A 128 -4.54 10.93 -6.56
C LEU A 128 -4.99 9.75 -7.43
N SER A 129 -4.23 9.46 -8.49
CA SER A 129 -4.33 8.14 -9.15
C SER A 129 -3.72 7.04 -8.26
N ASP A 130 -4.14 5.78 -8.44
CA ASP A 130 -3.64 4.67 -7.63
C ASP A 130 -2.11 4.53 -7.69
N ARG A 131 -1.52 4.74 -8.88
CA ARG A 131 -0.07 4.67 -9.03
C ARG A 131 0.63 5.79 -8.27
N GLN A 132 0.03 6.98 -8.20
CA GLN A 132 0.56 8.07 -7.37
C GLN A 132 0.40 7.76 -5.88
N ARG A 133 -0.75 7.20 -5.44
CA ARG A 133 -0.93 6.73 -4.06
C ARG A 133 0.12 5.69 -3.68
N GLY A 134 0.31 4.68 -4.52
CA GLY A 134 1.31 3.63 -4.32
C GLY A 134 2.74 4.17 -4.22
N ALA A 135 3.12 5.13 -5.07
CA ALA A 135 4.44 5.76 -5.01
C ALA A 135 4.66 6.52 -3.69
N ILE A 136 3.65 7.25 -3.19
CA ILE A 136 3.71 7.96 -1.91
C ILE A 136 3.77 6.94 -0.75
N ALA A 137 2.92 5.91 -0.76
CA ALA A 137 2.84 4.90 0.28
C ALA A 137 4.18 4.17 0.45
N LEU A 138 4.79 3.70 -0.65
CA LEU A 138 6.06 2.99 -0.57
C LEU A 138 7.22 3.88 -0.10
N PHE A 139 7.36 5.08 -0.67
CA PHE A 139 8.53 5.93 -0.40
C PHE A 139 8.43 6.66 0.94
N HIS A 140 7.31 7.33 1.20
CA HIS A 140 7.18 8.21 2.36
C HIS A 140 6.61 7.51 3.60
N MET A 141 5.84 6.44 3.44
CA MET A 141 5.14 5.79 4.56
C MET A 141 5.80 4.48 4.98
N GLU A 142 6.18 3.63 4.01
CA GLU A 142 6.93 2.39 4.27
C GLU A 142 8.45 2.59 4.27
N GLY A 143 8.93 3.78 3.87
CA GLY A 143 10.34 4.19 3.99
C GLY A 143 11.28 3.50 2.99
N LEU A 144 10.76 2.99 1.87
CA LEU A 144 11.59 2.39 0.84
C LEU A 144 12.48 3.44 0.16
N SER A 145 13.68 3.03 -0.22
CA SER A 145 14.50 3.82 -1.13
C SER A 145 13.78 4.00 -2.49
N GLY A 146 14.18 5.02 -3.25
CA GLY A 146 13.64 5.24 -4.59
C GLY A 146 13.83 4.04 -5.51
N GLU A 147 14.94 3.30 -5.35
CA GLU A 147 15.24 2.09 -6.12
C GLU A 147 14.37 0.90 -5.69
N GLU A 148 14.24 0.64 -4.39
CA GLU A 148 13.36 -0.42 -3.87
C GLU A 148 11.90 -0.18 -4.27
N ALA A 149 11.44 1.07 -4.17
CA ALA A 149 10.07 1.45 -4.56
C ALA A 149 9.87 1.35 -6.08
N ALA A 150 10.85 1.75 -6.90
CA ALA A 150 10.79 1.57 -8.35
C ALA A 150 10.68 0.08 -8.74
N ASN A 151 11.50 -0.77 -8.12
CA ASN A 151 11.48 -2.21 -8.32
C ASN A 151 10.14 -2.84 -7.89
N ALA A 152 9.58 -2.42 -6.75
CA ALA A 152 8.27 -2.87 -6.30
C ALA A 152 7.15 -2.44 -7.27
N MET A 153 7.26 -1.26 -7.88
CA MET A 153 6.29 -0.76 -8.87
C MET A 153 6.52 -1.26 -10.30
N ASN A 154 7.55 -2.07 -10.53
CA ASN A 154 8.02 -2.51 -11.85
C ASN A 154 8.29 -1.32 -12.80
N LEU A 155 9.05 -0.33 -12.30
CA LEU A 155 9.44 0.88 -13.02
C LEU A 155 10.96 1.04 -13.00
N SER A 156 11.50 1.80 -13.95
CA SER A 156 12.87 2.32 -13.82
C SER A 156 12.94 3.40 -12.74
N ALA A 157 14.11 3.59 -12.12
CA ALA A 157 14.33 4.63 -11.11
C ALA A 157 13.89 6.02 -11.62
N LYS A 158 14.25 6.37 -12.86
CA LYS A 158 13.83 7.63 -13.51
C LYS A 158 12.31 7.74 -13.68
N ALA A 159 11.65 6.65 -14.06
CA ALA A 159 10.19 6.65 -14.20
C ALA A 159 9.49 6.79 -12.84
N PHE A 160 10.04 6.16 -11.80
CA PHE A 160 9.56 6.28 -10.43
C PHE A 160 9.74 7.70 -9.88
N GLU A 161 10.90 8.32 -10.05
CA GLU A 161 11.14 9.71 -9.65
C GLU A 161 10.16 10.67 -10.31
N SER A 162 9.92 10.50 -11.61
CA SER A 162 8.96 11.29 -12.37
C SER A 162 7.52 11.10 -11.84
N LEU A 163 7.14 9.86 -11.52
CA LEU A 163 5.84 9.54 -10.92
C LEU A 163 5.69 10.16 -9.53
N LEU A 164 6.71 10.01 -8.67
CA LEU A 164 6.72 10.54 -7.31
C LEU A 164 6.68 12.07 -7.30
N GLY A 165 7.40 12.73 -8.21
CA GLY A 165 7.32 14.18 -8.41
C GLY A 165 5.91 14.64 -8.74
N ARG A 166 5.27 14.00 -9.74
CA ARG A 166 3.86 14.27 -10.08
C ARG A 166 2.92 13.99 -8.91
N ALA A 167 3.15 12.92 -8.16
CA ALA A 167 2.33 12.56 -6.99
C ALA A 167 2.40 13.64 -5.91
N ARG A 168 3.60 14.16 -5.60
CA ARG A 168 3.79 15.25 -4.63
C ARG A 168 3.11 16.54 -5.06
N THR A 169 3.24 16.92 -6.34
CA THR A 169 2.59 18.13 -6.87
C THR A 169 1.07 18.01 -6.81
N ALA A 170 0.52 16.86 -7.21
CA ALA A 170 -0.92 16.61 -7.13
C ALA A 170 -1.43 16.58 -5.69
N LEU A 171 -0.68 15.96 -4.76
CA LEU A 171 -1.05 15.92 -3.35
C LEU A 171 -1.13 17.32 -2.75
N LYS A 172 -0.11 18.16 -3.02
CA LYS A 172 -0.08 19.56 -2.59
C LYS A 172 -1.29 20.34 -3.14
N ALA A 173 -1.60 20.17 -4.42
CA ALA A 173 -2.75 20.83 -5.05
C ALA A 173 -4.09 20.38 -4.42
N ASN A 174 -4.24 19.08 -4.12
CA ASN A 174 -5.44 18.55 -3.47
C ASN A 174 -5.62 19.10 -2.05
N VAL A 175 -4.54 19.15 -1.26
CA VAL A 175 -4.56 19.74 0.09
C VAL A 175 -5.01 21.20 0.02
N GLN A 176 -4.41 22.00 -0.87
CA GLN A 176 -4.75 23.41 -1.03
C GLN A 176 -6.23 23.59 -1.41
N LYS A 177 -6.72 22.80 -2.38
CA LYS A 177 -8.12 22.86 -2.80
C LYS A 177 -9.11 22.53 -1.67
N ILE A 178 -8.80 21.53 -0.84
CA ILE A 178 -9.65 21.14 0.29
C ILE A 178 -9.67 22.26 1.35
N GLN A 179 -8.52 22.85 1.66
CA GLN A 179 -8.40 23.95 2.60
C GLN A 179 -9.14 25.21 2.12
N GLU A 180 -9.04 25.54 0.83
CA GLU A 180 -9.79 26.65 0.23
C GLU A 180 -11.30 26.41 0.30
N THR A 181 -11.77 25.19 0.01
CA THR A 181 -13.22 24.86 0.05
C THR A 181 -13.76 24.88 1.49
N GLY A 182 -12.98 24.44 2.47
CA GLY A 182 -13.37 24.49 3.88
C GLY A 182 -13.36 25.89 4.48
N SER A 183 -12.66 26.85 3.87
CA SER A 183 -12.64 28.25 4.31
C SER A 183 -13.89 29.05 3.89
N TYR A 184 -14.74 28.50 3.00
CA TYR A 184 -15.97 29.12 2.52
C TYR A 184 -17.26 28.46 3.05
N ALA A 185 -17.14 27.45 3.92
CA ALA A 185 -18.25 26.78 4.59
C ALA A 185 -18.37 27.27 6.05
#